data_AF-A0A0J1J8S1-F1
#
_entry.id   AF-A0A0J1J8S1-F1
#
_cell.length_a   1.000
_cell.length_b   1.000
_cell.length_c   1.000
_cell.angle_alpha   90.00
_cell.angle_beta   90.00
_cell.angle_gamma   90.00
#
_symmetry.space_group_name_H-M   'P 1'
#
loop_
_entity.id
_entity.type
_entity.pdbx_description
1 polymer ?
#
loop_
_entity_poly.entity_id
_entity_poly.type
_entity_poly.pdbx_seq_one_letter_code
_entity_poly.pdbx_strand_id
1 'polypeptide(L)'
;MLPALSIASITPNLLIIVTVSFGLMRGKRSGLWIGFVCGLMADLLFGDTMGFHAIIYMYIGYLNGFCYHIFYDDDIKMPVVLTAASDLVYGIIVYGFQFLLRGRVDFFFYLRRIIMPEVIYTIVLTFLCYRILLFINRKLEKSEQRSVNSFV
;
A
#
# COMPACT_ATOMS: atom_id res chain seq x y z
N MET A 1 -2.08 -3.83 17.34
CA MET A 1 -1.03 -4.76 16.83
C MET A 1 -1.63 -6.16 16.74
N LEU A 2 -1.79 -6.74 15.54
CA LEU A 2 -2.19 -8.15 15.38
C LEU A 2 -0.93 -9.03 15.44
N PRO A 3 -0.84 -10.01 16.36
CA PRO A 3 0.31 -10.90 16.48
C PRO A 3 0.38 -11.99 15.40
N ALA A 4 -0.63 -12.12 14.53
CA ALA A 4 -0.75 -13.24 13.60
C ALA A 4 0.07 -13.11 12.30
N LEU A 5 0.70 -11.96 12.04
CA LEU A 5 1.46 -11.70 10.80
C LEU A 5 2.78 -10.96 11.08
N SER A 6 3.37 -11.22 12.24
CA SER A 6 4.71 -10.75 12.58
C SER A 6 5.74 -11.78 12.11
N ILE A 7 6.25 -11.61 10.90
CA ILE A 7 7.47 -12.31 10.49
C ILE A 7 8.61 -11.48 11.08
N ALA A 8 9.20 -11.95 12.17
CA ALA A 8 10.36 -11.34 12.84
C ALA A 8 10.14 -9.93 13.42
N SER A 9 9.08 -9.72 14.22
CA SER A 9 8.86 -8.50 15.03
C SER A 9 8.63 -7.18 14.25
N ILE A 10 8.51 -7.27 12.92
CA ILE A 10 8.22 -6.14 12.03
C ILE A 10 7.03 -6.55 11.16
N THR A 11 5.94 -5.79 11.25
CA THR A 11 4.72 -6.04 10.48
C THR A 11 4.79 -5.27 9.16
N PRO A 12 5.04 -5.93 8.01
CA PRO A 12 5.05 -5.25 6.73
C PRO A 12 3.66 -4.72 6.40
N ASN A 13 3.61 -3.59 5.67
CA ASN A 13 2.35 -2.92 5.39
C ASN A 13 1.61 -3.55 4.20
N LEU A 14 1.01 -4.70 4.44
CA LEU A 14 0.21 -5.45 3.45
C LEU A 14 -0.91 -4.61 2.81
N LEU A 15 -1.54 -3.70 3.57
CA LEU A 15 -2.60 -2.84 3.04
C LEU A 15 -2.06 -1.84 2.02
N ILE A 16 -0.84 -1.32 2.21
CA ILE A 16 -0.20 -0.43 1.23
C ILE A 16 0.10 -1.21 -0.04
N ILE A 17 0.63 -2.43 0.07
CA ILE A 17 0.93 -3.28 -1.09
C ILE A 17 -0.33 -3.50 -1.94
N VAL A 18 -1.45 -3.84 -1.30
CA VAL A 18 -2.75 -4.01 -1.96
C VAL A 18 -3.20 -2.70 -2.61
N THR A 19 -3.18 -1.60 -1.86
CA THR A 19 -3.62 -0.27 -2.34
C THR A 19 -2.82 0.20 -3.56
N VAL A 20 -1.50 0.11 -3.50
CA VAL A 20 -0.60 0.51 -4.58
C VAL A 20 -0.78 -0.38 -5.80
N SER A 21 -0.86 -1.71 -5.61
CA SER A 21 -1.05 -2.65 -6.72
C SER A 21 -2.38 -2.42 -7.42
N PHE A 22 -3.49 -2.31 -6.68
CA PHE A 22 -4.80 -2.08 -7.29
C PHE A 22 -4.92 -0.68 -7.93
N GLY A 23 -4.32 0.34 -7.33
CA GLY A 23 -4.21 1.67 -7.94
C GLY A 23 -3.47 1.61 -9.29
N LEU A 24 -2.33 0.91 -9.32
CA LEU A 24 -1.53 0.71 -10.52
C LEU A 24 -2.12 -0.26 -11.55
N MET A 25 -3.23 -0.94 -11.29
CA MET A 25 -3.79 -1.88 -12.26
C MET A 25 -5.17 -1.48 -12.75
N ARG A 26 -5.93 -0.74 -11.94
CA ARG A 26 -7.29 -0.29 -12.27
C ARG A 26 -7.41 1.23 -12.35
N GLY A 27 -6.31 1.95 -12.18
CA GLY A 27 -6.20 3.39 -12.31
C GLY A 27 -6.71 4.18 -11.10
N LYS A 28 -6.69 5.51 -11.22
CA LYS A 28 -6.92 6.48 -10.14
C LYS A 28 -8.23 6.31 -9.37
N ARG A 29 -9.35 6.00 -10.04
CA ARG A 29 -10.67 5.87 -9.38
C ARG A 29 -10.72 4.63 -8.49
N SER A 30 -10.23 3.49 -8.99
CA SER A 30 -10.18 2.27 -8.21
C SER A 30 -9.15 2.36 -7.09
N GLY A 31 -7.98 2.96 -7.35
CA GLY A 31 -6.96 3.21 -6.31
C GLY A 31 -7.48 4.08 -5.16
N LEU A 32 -8.26 5.12 -5.47
CA LEU A 32 -8.87 5.99 -4.46
C LEU A 32 -9.85 5.25 -3.55
N TRP A 33 -10.78 4.49 -4.13
CA TRP A 33 -11.77 3.71 -3.35
C TRP A 33 -11.13 2.59 -2.55
N ILE A 34 -10.21 1.84 -3.16
CA ILE A 34 -9.54 0.72 -2.48
C ILE A 34 -8.64 1.25 -1.37
N GLY A 35 -7.90 2.33 -1.61
CA GLY A 35 -7.11 3.00 -0.58
C GLY A 35 -7.96 3.50 0.57
N PHE A 36 -9.09 4.14 0.30
CA PHE A 36 -10.01 4.59 1.35
C PHE A 36 -10.54 3.42 2.19
N VAL A 37 -11.02 2.34 1.56
CA VAL A 37 -11.54 1.16 2.26
C VAL A 37 -10.45 0.45 3.06
N CYS A 38 -9.26 0.27 2.48
CA CYS A 38 -8.12 -0.30 3.18
C CYS A 38 -7.70 0.56 4.37
N GLY A 39 -7.59 1.87 4.20
CA GLY A 39 -7.24 2.77 5.30
C GLY A 39 -8.31 2.83 6.38
N LEU A 40 -9.59 2.72 6.03
CA LEU A 40 -10.69 2.66 6.99
C LEU A 40 -10.71 1.32 7.75
N MET A 41 -10.39 0.21 7.07
CA MET A 41 -10.12 -1.07 7.74
C MET A 41 -8.91 -0.96 8.67
N ALA A 42 -7.87 -0.25 8.26
CA ALA A 42 -6.69 -0.03 9.09
C ALA A 42 -7.04 0.79 10.34
N ASP A 43 -7.85 1.84 10.20
CA ASP A 43 -8.36 2.63 11.31
C ASP A 43 -9.20 1.79 12.27
N LEU A 44 -10.09 0.93 11.77
CA LEU A 44 -10.95 0.07 12.59
C LEU A 44 -10.20 -1.04 13.34
N LEU A 45 -9.18 -1.62 12.71
CA LEU A 45 -8.45 -2.78 13.25
C LEU A 45 -7.21 -2.37 14.06
N PHE A 46 -6.61 -1.22 13.77
CA PHE A 46 -5.29 -0.84 14.29
C PHE A 46 -5.17 0.62 14.72
N GLY A 47 -6.11 1.50 14.37
CA GLY A 47 -6.00 2.93 14.62
C GLY A 47 -6.47 3.34 16.02
N ASP A 48 -5.69 4.17 16.70
CA ASP A 48 -6.15 4.92 17.89
C ASP A 48 -7.04 6.12 17.51
N THR A 49 -6.91 6.61 16.27
CA THR A 49 -7.64 7.76 15.73
C THR A 49 -8.35 7.39 14.42
N MET A 50 -9.68 7.35 14.48
CA MET A 50 -10.52 6.99 13.34
C MET A 50 -10.38 7.99 12.20
N GLY A 51 -10.16 7.50 10.97
CA GLY A 51 -10.11 8.30 9.74
C GLY A 51 -8.72 8.82 9.34
N PHE A 52 -7.72 8.72 10.21
CA PHE A 52 -6.37 9.21 9.90
C PHE A 52 -5.70 8.33 8.83
N HIS A 53 -5.74 7.00 8.99
CA HIS A 53 -5.19 6.10 8.00
C HIS A 53 -6.06 6.09 6.73
N ALA A 54 -7.39 6.17 6.82
CA ALA A 54 -8.29 6.25 5.66
C ALA A 54 -7.87 7.35 4.66
N ILE A 55 -7.57 8.55 5.16
CA ILE A 55 -7.16 9.68 4.31
C ILE A 55 -5.79 9.40 3.67
N ILE A 56 -4.81 8.93 4.44
CA ILE A 56 -3.46 8.70 3.92
C ILE A 56 -3.47 7.62 2.83
N TYR A 57 -4.13 6.48 3.08
CA TYR A 57 -4.20 5.40 2.10
C TYR A 57 -5.00 5.80 0.86
N MET A 58 -6.04 6.64 1.00
CA MET A 58 -6.77 7.19 -0.14
C MET A 58 -5.85 8.02 -1.05
N TYR A 59 -5.03 8.92 -0.48
CA TYR A 59 -4.07 9.70 -1.25
C TYR A 59 -2.99 8.84 -1.89
N ILE A 60 -2.45 7.87 -1.16
CA ILE A 60 -1.48 6.90 -1.69
C ILE A 60 -2.10 6.16 -2.89
N GLY A 61 -3.29 5.59 -2.74
CA GLY A 61 -3.98 4.87 -3.82
C GLY A 61 -4.28 5.75 -5.03
N TYR A 62 -4.65 7.01 -4.82
CA TYR A 62 -4.90 7.97 -5.90
C TYR A 62 -3.62 8.34 -6.65
N LEU A 63 -2.54 8.67 -5.95
CA LEU A 63 -1.26 9.05 -6.57
C LEU A 63 -0.67 7.88 -7.37
N ASN A 64 -0.67 6.69 -6.78
CA ASN A 64 -0.20 5.47 -7.47
C ASN A 64 -1.08 5.13 -8.67
N GLY A 65 -2.41 5.30 -8.56
CA GLY A 65 -3.33 5.12 -9.67
C GLY A 65 -3.30 6.23 -10.72
N PHE A 66 -2.70 7.39 -10.43
CA PHE A 66 -2.39 8.41 -11.42
C PHE A 66 -1.15 8.02 -12.23
N CYS A 67 -0.12 7.48 -11.56
CA CYS A 67 1.07 6.92 -12.21
C CYS A 67 0.76 5.74 -13.15
N TYR A 68 -0.40 5.10 -13.01
CA TYR A 68 -0.93 4.09 -13.93
C TYR A 68 -0.80 4.47 -15.42
N HIS A 69 -1.15 5.70 -15.77
CA HIS A 69 -1.26 6.12 -17.17
C HIS A 69 0.09 6.52 -17.78
N ILE A 70 1.09 6.82 -16.94
CA ILE A 70 2.39 7.34 -17.37
C ILE A 70 3.41 6.20 -17.55
N PHE A 71 3.21 5.04 -16.90
CA PHE A 71 4.29 4.05 -16.73
C PHE A 71 3.87 2.60 -17.06
N TYR A 72 2.99 2.41 -18.05
CA TYR A 72 2.59 1.09 -18.54
C TYR A 72 3.67 0.43 -19.41
N ASP A 73 4.90 0.37 -18.91
CA ASP A 73 5.89 -0.61 -19.37
C ASP A 73 5.87 -1.77 -18.38
N ASP A 74 5.87 -3.01 -18.88
CA ASP A 74 5.71 -4.31 -18.18
C ASP A 74 6.80 -4.60 -17.09
N ASP A 75 7.47 -3.57 -16.60
CA ASP A 75 8.56 -3.61 -15.65
C ASP A 75 8.05 -3.75 -14.20
N ILE A 76 8.30 -4.93 -13.63
CA ILE A 76 8.04 -5.28 -12.22
C ILE A 76 8.72 -4.34 -11.20
N LYS A 77 9.63 -3.49 -11.66
CA LYS A 77 10.37 -2.50 -10.86
C LYS A 77 9.46 -1.35 -10.40
N MET A 78 8.49 -0.95 -11.22
CA MET A 78 7.65 0.22 -10.94
C MET A 78 6.77 0.05 -9.69
N PRO A 79 5.99 -1.04 -9.53
CA PRO A 79 5.20 -1.26 -8.32
C PRO A 79 6.06 -1.34 -7.06
N VAL A 80 7.27 -1.86 -7.18
CA VAL A 80 8.21 -1.98 -6.06
C VAL A 80 8.70 -0.61 -5.61
N VAL A 81 9.14 0.24 -6.54
CA VAL A 81 9.62 1.61 -6.23
C VAL A 81 8.48 2.46 -5.67
N LEU A 82 7.31 2.39 -6.28
CA LEU A 82 6.13 3.13 -5.85
C LEU A 82 5.62 2.68 -4.48
N THR A 83 5.65 1.38 -4.21
CA THR A 83 5.31 0.84 -2.88
C THR A 83 6.34 1.26 -1.85
N ALA A 84 7.63 1.20 -2.16
CA ALA A 84 8.69 1.67 -1.27
C ALA A 84 8.52 3.16 -0.91
N ALA A 85 8.29 4.00 -1.92
CA ALA A 85 8.08 5.43 -1.70
C ALA A 85 6.81 5.69 -0.87
N SER A 86 5.72 4.98 -1.17
CA SER A 86 4.44 5.11 -0.45
C SER A 86 4.56 4.67 1.01
N ASP A 87 5.23 3.56 1.28
CA ASP A 87 5.46 3.02 2.62
C ASP A 87 6.37 3.94 3.44
N LEU A 88 7.41 4.50 2.81
CA LEU A 88 8.29 5.47 3.44
C LEU A 88 7.54 6.77 3.78
N VAL A 89 6.76 7.31 2.85
CA VAL A 89 5.94 8.51 3.09
C VAL A 89 4.91 8.27 4.19
N TYR A 90 4.22 7.12 4.15
CA TYR A 90 3.29 6.71 5.19
C TYR A 90 3.98 6.66 6.56
N GLY A 91 5.13 6.01 6.65
CA GLY A 91 5.93 5.94 7.87
C GLY A 91 6.31 7.33 8.38
N ILE A 92 6.85 8.21 7.53
CA ILE A 92 7.19 9.58 7.93
C ILE A 92 5.98 10.33 8.47
N ILE A 93 4.83 10.24 7.81
CA ILE A 93 3.61 10.93 8.24
C ILE A 93 3.12 10.38 9.58
N VAL A 94 2.96 9.06 9.69
CA VAL A 94 2.38 8.42 10.89
C VAL A 94 3.33 8.56 12.08
N TYR A 95 4.59 8.18 11.92
CA TYR A 95 5.57 8.25 13.00
C TYR A 95 5.95 9.71 13.32
N GLY A 96 5.92 10.62 12.33
CA GLY A 96 6.08 12.06 12.55
C GLY A 96 4.93 12.68 13.34
N PHE A 97 3.68 12.27 13.06
CA PHE A 97 2.52 12.74 13.81
C PHE A 97 2.52 12.20 15.25
N GLN A 98 2.84 10.91 15.43
CA GLN A 98 3.04 10.31 16.75
C GLN A 98 4.19 10.96 17.53
N PHE A 99 5.27 11.35 16.84
CA PHE A 99 6.38 12.11 17.41
C PHE A 99 5.92 13.47 17.94
N LEU A 100 5.14 14.21 17.14
CA LEU A 100 4.64 15.53 17.52
C LEU A 100 3.73 15.45 18.77
N LEU A 101 2.92 14.39 18.87
CA LEU A 101 2.03 14.14 20.00
C LEU A 101 2.77 13.65 21.27
N ARG A 102 3.91 12.95 21.15
CA ARG A 102 4.69 12.42 22.29
C ARG A 102 5.83 13.32 22.78
N GLY A 103 6.25 14.32 22.01
CA GLY A 103 7.26 15.32 22.42
C GLY A 103 8.65 14.77 22.75
N ARG A 104 9.04 13.59 22.22
CA ARG A 104 10.34 12.94 22.52
C ARG A 104 11.38 13.17 21.43
N VAL A 105 12.61 13.50 21.81
CA VAL A 105 13.67 14.13 21.00
C VAL A 105 14.38 13.24 19.95
N ASP A 106 14.00 11.97 19.77
CA ASP A 106 14.80 10.99 19.00
C ASP A 106 14.18 10.51 17.67
N PHE A 107 13.60 11.39 16.87
CA PHE A 107 13.00 11.04 15.55
C PHE A 107 13.94 10.22 14.65
N PHE A 108 15.23 10.59 14.59
CA PHE A 108 16.24 9.89 13.79
C PHE A 108 16.51 8.45 14.27
N PHE A 109 16.37 8.18 15.57
CA PHE A 109 16.54 6.83 16.11
C PHE A 109 15.39 5.91 15.68
N TYR A 110 14.15 6.41 15.72
CA TYR A 110 12.97 5.68 15.27
C TYR A 110 12.99 5.42 13.76
N LEU A 111 13.38 6.41 12.97
CA LEU A 111 13.51 6.29 11.51
C LEU A 111 14.48 5.16 11.12
N ARG A 112 15.67 5.11 11.73
CA ARG A 112 16.69 4.10 11.36
C ARG A 112 16.39 2.71 11.90
N ARG A 113 15.76 2.61 13.08
CA ARG A 113 15.59 1.33 13.78
C ARG A 113 14.26 0.64 13.50
N ILE A 114 13.23 1.39 13.10
CA ILE A 114 11.88 0.86 12.86
C ILE A 114 11.49 1.02 11.39
N ILE A 115 11.53 2.25 10.86
CA ILE A 115 11.02 2.55 9.50
C ILE A 115 11.88 1.88 8.42
N MET A 116 13.21 2.01 8.51
CA MET A 116 14.14 1.38 7.55
C MET A 116 13.92 -0.14 7.39
N PRO A 117 13.94 -0.95 8.46
CA PRO A 117 13.71 -2.38 8.29
C PRO A 117 12.28 -2.69 7.86
N GLU A 118 11.26 -1.96 8.33
CA GLU A 118 9.87 -2.08 7.86
C GLU A 118 9.77 -1.92 6.33
N VAL A 119 10.34 -0.85 5.78
CA VAL A 119 10.35 -0.59 4.33
C VAL A 119 11.06 -1.70 3.56
N ILE A 120 12.18 -2.21 4.07
CA ILE A 120 12.90 -3.33 3.43
C ILE A 120 12.02 -4.58 3.38
N TYR A 121 11.33 -4.93 4.47
CA TYR A 121 10.40 -6.06 4.49
C TYR A 121 9.21 -5.83 3.56
N THR A 122 8.64 -4.62 3.54
CA THR A 122 7.55 -4.26 2.63
C THR A 122 7.98 -4.39 1.17
N ILE A 123 9.20 -3.99 0.80
CA ILE A 123 9.73 -4.12 -0.56
C ILE A 123 9.84 -5.59 -0.97
N VAL A 124 10.45 -6.43 -0.13
CA VAL A 124 10.62 -7.87 -0.39
C VAL A 124 9.26 -8.54 -0.54
N LEU A 125 8.32 -8.20 0.35
CA LEU A 125 6.97 -8.74 0.30
C LEU A 125 6.18 -8.24 -0.91
N THR A 126 6.35 -6.98 -1.30
CA THR A 126 5.76 -6.40 -2.52
C THR A 126 6.18 -7.18 -3.74
N PHE A 127 7.45 -7.57 -3.86
CA PHE A 127 7.92 -8.35 -5.00
C PHE A 127 7.16 -9.69 -5.13
N LEU A 128 6.94 -10.38 -4.00
CA LEU A 128 6.20 -11.64 -3.95
C LEU A 128 4.70 -11.44 -4.19
N CYS A 129 4.09 -10.49 -3.46
CA CYS A 129 2.66 -10.21 -3.52
C CYS A 129 2.24 -9.65 -4.88
N TYR A 130 3.03 -8.76 -5.48
CA TYR A 130 2.71 -8.18 -6.79
C TYR A 130 2.63 -9.25 -7.87
N ARG A 131 3.53 -10.25 -7.88
CA ARG A 131 3.44 -11.39 -8.81
C ARG A 131 2.10 -12.13 -8.70
N ILE A 132 1.65 -12.37 -7.47
CA ILE A 132 0.37 -13.05 -7.21
C ILE A 132 -0.80 -12.16 -7.64
N LEU A 133 -0.78 -10.87 -7.28
CA LEU A 133 -1.83 -9.91 -7.64
C LEU A 133 -1.93 -9.72 -9.15
N LEU A 134 -0.80 -9.65 -9.86
CA LEU A 134 -0.73 -9.60 -11.32
C LEU A 134 -1.35 -10.85 -11.96
N PHE A 135 -1.05 -12.03 -11.41
CA PHE A 135 -1.64 -13.28 -11.89
C PHE A 135 -3.16 -13.32 -11.69
N ILE A 136 -3.65 -12.90 -10.52
CA ILE A 136 -5.08 -12.85 -10.22
C ILE A 136 -5.78 -11.85 -11.14
N ASN A 137 -5.20 -10.66 -11.32
CA ASN A 137 -5.81 -9.62 -12.14
C ASN A 137 -5.87 -10.04 -13.62
N ARG A 138 -4.78 -10.57 -14.19
CA ARG A 138 -4.80 -11.12 -15.56
C ARG A 138 -5.83 -12.23 -15.75
N LYS A 139 -6.12 -13.01 -14.69
CA LYS A 139 -7.16 -14.05 -14.72
C LYS A 139 -8.58 -13.45 -14.65
N LEU A 140 -8.78 -12.41 -13.85
CA LEU A 140 -10.04 -11.66 -13.76
C LEU A 140 -10.37 -10.94 -15.08
N GLU A 141 -9.39 -10.28 -15.68
CA GLU A 141 -9.56 -9.54 -16.94
C GLU A 141 -9.95 -10.48 -18.10
N LYS A 142 -9.34 -11.67 -18.16
CA LYS A 142 -9.74 -12.73 -19.10
C LYS A 142 -11.16 -13.25 -18.88
N SER A 143 -11.64 -13.25 -17.63
CA SER A 143 -13.01 -13.67 -17.31
C SER A 143 -14.04 -12.59 -17.66
N GLU A 144 -13.72 -11.30 -17.47
CA GLU A 144 -14.56 -10.18 -17.90
C GLU A 144 -14.69 -10.14 -19.43
N GLN A 145 -13.59 -10.29 -20.17
CA GLN A 145 -13.62 -10.31 -21.64
C GLN A 145 -14.46 -11.47 -22.20
N ARG A 146 -14.43 -12.65 -21.56
CA ARG A 146 -15.30 -13.78 -21.95
C ARG A 146 -16.78 -13.52 -21.68
N SER A 147 -17.11 -12.85 -20.57
CA SER A 147 -18.50 -12.51 -20.28
C SER A 147 -19.03 -11.50 -21.29
N VAL A 148 -18.26 -10.45 -21.61
CA VAL A 148 -18.66 -9.45 -22.61
C VAL A 148 -18.84 -10.07 -24.01
N ASN A 149 -17.93 -10.94 -24.45
CA ASN A 149 -18.07 -11.65 -25.73
C ASN A 149 -19.20 -12.68 -25.78
N SER A 150 -19.75 -13.12 -24.65
CA SER A 150 -20.92 -14.02 -24.63
C SER A 150 -22.26 -13.29 -24.70
N PHE A 151 -22.26 -11.96 -24.55
CA PHE A 151 -23.43 -11.09 -24.67
C PHE A 151 -23.51 -10.35 -26.02
N VAL A 152 -22.54 -10.57 -26.91
CA VAL A 152 -22.51 -10.09 -28.30
C VAL A 152 -22.72 -11.27 -29.23
#